data_AF-A0A2E3ZJ18-F1
#
_entry.id   AF-A0A2E3ZJ18-F1
#
_cell.length_a   1.000
_cell.length_b   1.000
_cell.length_c   1.000
_cell.angle_alpha   90.00
_cell.angle_beta   90.00
_cell.angle_gamma   90.00
#
_symmetry.space_group_name_H-M   'P 1'
#
loop_
_entity.id
_entity.type
_entity.pdbx_description
1 polymer ?
#
loop_
_entity_poly.entity_id
_entity_poly.type
_entity_poly.pdbx_seq_one_letter_code
_entity_poly.pdbx_strand_id
1 'polypeptide(L)'
;QYFDDPDGQILSFSAYNNPNILTDDLYDLVIRMPSGVATFDPIEMYFYDTDMATWTLDNVIFIATDPSGSIATSNPVDFTVIAATFTAVTDFTGILEDGEAINFTGMGRPSQSVNAKIAGVPVGQTAVGDDGTWSMTIESSRFSPGTNVVEFTYGGSSDIVIQKTVERAGGDDEGMSLGATLLLGVGTLAILALLGGVFVFFFVEFEDEDEDDLLDDGSTLEVEEDPYAWAKERKDAEVAASSVQQNTAQQVAQPQPQAAVQQPGGYPGWRWDQATQQWVPDPSSVQDQ
;
A
#
# COMPACT_ATOMS: atom_id res chain seq x y z
N GLN A 1 1.80 45.14 -0.87
CA GLN A 1 1.39 45.88 -2.07
C GLN A 1 2.67 46.28 -2.79
N TYR A 2 2.87 45.83 -4.04
CA TYR A 2 4.13 46.02 -4.78
C TYR A 2 4.09 47.21 -5.74
N PHE A 3 2.88 47.64 -6.15
CA PHE A 3 2.61 48.85 -6.91
C PHE A 3 1.55 49.68 -6.19
N ASP A 4 1.73 50.99 -6.17
CA ASP A 4 0.80 51.93 -5.54
C ASP A 4 0.59 53.13 -6.47
N ASP A 5 -0.66 53.57 -6.57
CA ASP A 5 -1.05 54.75 -7.32
C ASP A 5 -1.33 55.88 -6.34
N PRO A 6 -0.61 57.01 -6.39
CA PRO A 6 -0.81 58.13 -5.45
C PRO A 6 -2.23 58.70 -5.42
N ASP A 7 -2.99 58.52 -6.51
CA ASP A 7 -4.37 58.98 -6.66
C ASP A 7 -5.39 57.87 -6.31
N GLY A 8 -4.92 56.67 -5.94
CA GLY A 8 -5.76 55.54 -5.52
C GLY A 8 -6.54 54.89 -6.67
N GLN A 9 -6.07 55.06 -7.91
CA GLN A 9 -6.73 54.51 -9.09
C GLN A 9 -6.52 52.99 -9.21
N ILE A 10 -7.45 52.32 -9.91
CA ILE A 10 -7.33 50.90 -10.19
C ILE A 10 -6.27 50.71 -11.28
N LEU A 11 -5.24 49.95 -10.95
CA LEU A 11 -4.14 49.61 -11.85
C LEU A 11 -4.48 48.37 -12.68
N SER A 12 -4.03 48.39 -13.94
CA SER A 12 -3.97 47.22 -14.80
C SER A 12 -2.56 46.63 -14.77
N PHE A 13 -2.44 45.30 -14.84
CA PHE A 13 -1.16 44.60 -14.71
C PHE A 13 -0.89 43.71 -15.93
N SER A 14 0.36 43.73 -16.40
CA SER A 14 0.84 42.85 -17.47
C SER A 14 2.31 42.49 -17.26
N ALA A 15 2.78 41.44 -17.92
CA ALA A 15 4.21 41.18 -18.02
C ALA A 15 4.79 42.02 -19.16
N TYR A 16 6.02 42.51 -19.00
CA TYR A 16 6.72 43.24 -20.05
C TYR A 16 7.11 42.27 -21.17
N ASN A 17 6.63 42.58 -22.38
CA ASN A 17 7.01 41.90 -23.60
C ASN A 17 8.00 42.79 -24.37
N ASN A 18 9.22 42.29 -24.60
CA ASN A 18 10.28 43.07 -25.25
C ASN A 18 10.10 43.08 -26.78
N PRO A 19 9.75 44.23 -27.40
CA PRO A 19 9.48 44.28 -28.84
C PRO A 19 10.72 44.08 -29.71
N ASN A 20 11.93 44.08 -29.13
CA ASN A 20 13.18 43.85 -29.86
C ASN A 20 13.55 42.36 -29.95
N ILE A 21 12.89 41.49 -29.19
CA ILE A 21 13.09 40.05 -29.23
C ILE A 21 12.05 39.48 -30.21
N LEU A 22 12.54 38.79 -31.26
CA LEU A 22 11.68 38.23 -32.31
C LEU A 22 11.06 36.88 -31.94
N THR A 23 11.58 36.25 -30.88
CA THR A 23 11.02 35.05 -30.26
C THR A 23 10.14 35.45 -29.10
N ASP A 24 8.92 34.91 -29.07
CA ASP A 24 7.99 35.17 -27.98
C ASP A 24 8.52 34.53 -26.69
N ASP A 25 8.53 35.31 -25.60
CA ASP A 25 8.91 34.85 -24.26
C ASP A 25 7.73 34.19 -23.52
N LEU A 26 6.51 34.26 -24.09
CA LEU A 26 5.26 33.69 -23.60
C LEU A 26 4.81 34.26 -22.24
N TYR A 27 5.48 35.28 -21.69
CA TYR A 27 5.21 35.75 -20.34
C TYR A 27 3.78 36.25 -20.17
N ASP A 28 3.23 36.93 -21.18
CA ASP A 28 1.86 37.44 -21.18
C ASP A 28 0.79 36.34 -21.28
N LEU A 29 1.17 35.13 -21.74
CA LEU A 29 0.29 33.98 -21.87
C LEU A 29 0.26 33.12 -20.61
N VAL A 30 1.42 32.90 -19.99
CA VAL A 30 1.56 31.93 -18.89
C VAL A 30 1.53 32.58 -17.50
N ILE A 31 1.74 33.89 -17.42
CA ILE A 31 1.63 34.64 -16.18
C ILE A 31 0.27 35.33 -16.11
N ARG A 32 -0.50 34.96 -15.10
CA ARG A 32 -1.81 35.56 -14.82
C ARG A 32 -1.68 36.50 -13.64
N MET A 33 -2.31 37.67 -13.71
CA MET A 33 -2.30 38.66 -12.64
C MET A 33 -3.70 39.10 -12.21
N PRO A 34 -4.59 38.16 -11.80
CA PRO A 34 -5.89 38.55 -11.27
C PRO A 34 -5.68 39.40 -10.01
N SER A 35 -6.21 40.62 -10.02
CA SER A 35 -6.17 41.53 -8.87
C SER A 35 -4.75 41.87 -8.36
N GLY A 36 -3.75 41.89 -9.25
CA GLY A 36 -2.39 42.30 -8.92
C GLY A 36 -1.52 41.25 -8.21
N VAL A 37 -1.95 39.99 -8.20
CA VAL A 37 -1.13 38.84 -7.75
C VAL A 37 -0.68 38.04 -8.96
N ALA A 38 0.62 38.03 -9.25
CA ALA A 38 1.19 37.22 -10.32
C ALA A 38 1.16 35.73 -9.94
N THR A 39 0.61 34.90 -10.82
CA THR A 39 0.54 33.45 -10.70
C THR A 39 1.04 32.83 -11.99
N PHE A 40 1.89 31.82 -11.86
CA PHE A 40 2.42 31.01 -12.95
C PHE A 40 2.21 29.54 -12.60
N ASP A 41 1.50 28.82 -13.46
CA ASP A 41 1.37 27.36 -13.37
C ASP A 41 2.26 26.73 -14.44
N PRO A 42 3.42 26.14 -14.06
CA PRO A 42 4.36 25.58 -15.02
C PRO A 42 3.73 24.54 -15.95
N ILE A 43 2.67 23.84 -15.54
CA ILE A 43 2.05 22.83 -16.40
C ILE A 43 1.42 23.43 -17.66
N GLU A 44 1.06 24.72 -17.64
CA GLU A 44 0.52 25.42 -18.81
C GLU A 44 1.56 25.55 -19.92
N MET A 45 2.86 25.51 -19.60
CA MET A 45 3.93 25.52 -20.60
C MET A 45 3.87 24.30 -21.52
N TYR A 46 3.32 23.16 -21.07
CA TYR A 46 3.18 21.95 -21.89
C TYR A 46 2.37 22.17 -23.18
N PHE A 47 1.48 23.17 -23.21
CA PHE A 47 0.74 23.53 -24.42
C PHE A 47 1.61 24.20 -25.49
N TYR A 48 2.72 24.83 -25.10
CA TYR A 48 3.60 25.61 -25.97
C TYR A 48 4.92 24.89 -26.25
N ASP A 49 5.49 24.25 -25.23
CA ASP A 49 6.73 23.49 -25.31
C ASP A 49 6.64 22.23 -24.43
N THR A 50 6.94 21.07 -25.01
CA THR A 50 6.94 19.80 -24.30
C THR A 50 8.23 19.53 -23.54
N ASP A 51 9.31 20.28 -23.82
CA ASP A 51 10.56 20.17 -23.08
C ASP A 51 10.51 21.00 -21.80
N MET A 52 10.29 20.32 -20.66
CA MET A 52 10.20 20.97 -19.36
C MET A 52 11.48 21.74 -18.96
N ALA A 53 12.63 21.43 -19.56
CA ALA A 53 13.87 22.17 -19.29
C ALA A 53 13.79 23.64 -19.73
N THR A 54 12.85 24.00 -20.60
CA THR A 54 12.65 25.38 -21.11
C THR A 54 11.60 26.16 -20.32
N TRP A 55 10.94 25.55 -19.33
CA TRP A 55 9.79 26.15 -18.65
C TRP A 55 10.16 27.19 -17.58
N THR A 56 11.45 27.35 -17.27
CA THR A 56 11.92 28.41 -16.38
C THR A 56 11.78 29.77 -17.07
N LEU A 57 11.19 30.74 -16.36
CA LEU A 57 11.02 32.10 -16.87
C LEU A 57 12.05 33.00 -16.20
N ASP A 58 13.03 33.47 -16.95
CA ASP A 58 14.07 34.38 -16.45
C ASP A 58 13.68 35.84 -16.66
N ASN A 59 14.07 36.73 -15.76
CA ASN A 59 14.02 38.18 -15.94
C ASN A 59 12.60 38.72 -16.28
N VAL A 60 11.56 38.16 -15.65
CA VAL A 60 10.17 38.63 -15.79
C VAL A 60 10.03 40.00 -15.13
N ILE A 61 9.55 40.99 -15.89
CA ILE A 61 9.27 42.34 -15.39
C ILE A 61 7.77 42.58 -15.42
N PHE A 62 7.20 43.04 -14.31
CA PHE A 62 5.78 43.39 -14.23
C PHE A 62 5.58 44.86 -14.52
N ILE A 63 4.52 45.18 -15.28
CA ILE A 63 4.08 46.53 -15.58
C ILE A 63 2.76 46.77 -14.85
N ALA A 64 2.67 47.91 -14.16
CA ALA A 64 1.41 48.47 -13.71
C ALA A 64 1.08 49.72 -14.54
N THR A 65 -0.14 49.80 -15.06
CA THR A 65 -0.61 50.93 -15.88
C THR A 65 -1.87 51.53 -15.26
N ASP A 66 -1.87 52.84 -15.03
CA ASP A 66 -3.02 53.60 -14.57
C ASP A 66 -4.04 53.87 -15.71
N PRO A 67 -5.27 54.32 -15.41
CA PRO A 67 -6.25 54.68 -16.44
C PRO A 67 -5.85 55.83 -17.37
N SER A 68 -4.84 56.61 -17.00
CA SER A 68 -4.30 57.73 -17.78
C SER A 68 -3.14 57.31 -18.69
N GLY A 69 -2.67 56.06 -18.58
CA GLY A 69 -1.56 55.48 -19.34
C GLY A 69 -0.18 55.67 -18.69
N SER A 70 -0.08 56.13 -17.44
CA SER A 70 1.19 56.16 -16.72
C SER A 70 1.62 54.74 -16.36
N ILE A 71 2.92 54.44 -16.49
CA ILE A 71 3.46 53.11 -16.26
C ILE A 71 4.48 53.09 -15.11
N ALA A 72 4.47 52.01 -14.36
CA ALA A 72 5.51 51.64 -13.40
C ALA A 72 5.99 50.22 -13.67
N THR A 73 7.26 49.93 -13.39
CA THR A 73 7.87 48.61 -13.63
C THR A 73 8.48 48.04 -12.35
N SER A 74 8.45 46.71 -12.22
CA SER A 74 9.16 46.01 -11.14
C SER A 74 10.66 45.84 -11.46
N ASN A 75 11.44 45.45 -10.45
CA ASN A 75 12.68 44.74 -10.71
C ASN A 75 12.39 43.39 -11.37
N PRO A 76 13.32 42.83 -12.15
CA PRO A 76 13.16 41.51 -12.74
C PRO A 76 13.06 40.41 -11.69
N VAL A 77 12.27 39.37 -11.99
CA VAL A 77 12.05 38.20 -11.13
C VAL A 77 12.16 36.93 -11.96
N ASP A 78 12.80 35.90 -11.41
CA ASP A 78 12.94 34.61 -12.06
C ASP A 78 11.94 33.60 -11.47
N PHE A 79 11.30 32.82 -12.34
CA PHE A 79 10.46 31.67 -11.98
C PHE A 79 11.19 30.38 -12.36
N THR A 80 11.86 29.75 -11.39
CA THR A 80 12.57 28.49 -11.63
C THR A 80 11.61 27.30 -11.60
N VAL A 81 11.57 26.54 -12.70
CA VAL A 81 10.81 25.30 -12.80
C VAL A 81 11.78 24.12 -12.68
N ILE A 82 11.53 23.26 -11.69
CA ILE A 82 12.32 22.06 -11.46
C ILE A 82 11.37 20.87 -11.46
N ALA A 83 11.70 19.82 -12.23
CA ALA A 83 10.98 18.54 -12.14
C ALA A 83 11.11 18.01 -10.72
N ALA A 84 9.99 17.89 -10.03
CA ALA A 84 9.97 17.14 -8.80
C ALA A 84 9.73 15.66 -9.09
N THR A 85 10.80 14.89 -9.18
CA THR A 85 10.69 13.43 -9.21
C THR A 85 10.59 12.92 -7.79
N PHE A 86 9.48 12.25 -7.48
CA PHE A 86 9.42 11.46 -6.25
C PHE A 86 10.24 10.19 -6.46
N THR A 87 11.19 9.94 -5.56
CA THR A 87 12.01 8.71 -5.58
C THR A 87 12.01 8.06 -4.21
N ALA A 88 12.22 6.75 -4.18
CA ALA A 88 12.49 5.98 -2.97
C ALA A 88 13.60 4.98 -3.29
N VAL A 89 14.65 4.95 -2.48
CA VAL A 89 15.81 4.07 -2.61
C VAL A 89 16.26 3.60 -1.22
N THR A 90 16.98 2.49 -1.20
CA THR A 90 17.67 1.97 -0.02
C THR A 90 18.96 1.32 -0.49
N ASP A 91 20.00 1.39 0.34
CA ASP A 91 21.26 0.67 0.17
C ASP A 91 21.24 -0.70 0.85
N PHE A 92 20.15 -1.04 1.56
CA PHE A 92 20.00 -2.35 2.17
C PHE A 92 20.01 -3.46 1.13
N THR A 93 20.84 -4.47 1.39
CA THR A 93 20.93 -5.68 0.57
C THR A 93 20.94 -6.89 1.48
N GLY A 94 20.19 -7.93 1.12
CA GLY A 94 20.16 -9.19 1.87
C GLY A 94 18.79 -9.52 2.44
N ILE A 95 18.79 -10.36 3.47
CA ILE A 95 17.61 -10.79 4.23
C ILE A 95 17.62 -10.01 5.54
N LEU A 96 16.51 -9.35 5.87
CA LEU A 96 16.36 -8.55 7.08
C LEU A 96 16.20 -9.46 8.31
N GLU A 97 17.12 -9.36 9.26
CA GLU A 97 17.10 -10.15 10.50
C GLU A 97 16.25 -9.48 11.60
N ASP A 98 15.98 -10.22 12.67
CA ASP A 98 15.22 -9.70 13.80
C ASP A 98 16.03 -8.64 14.57
N GLY A 99 15.38 -7.52 14.92
CA GLY A 99 16.05 -6.37 15.55
C GLY A 99 16.82 -5.45 14.59
N GLU A 100 16.90 -5.77 13.29
CA GLU A 100 17.44 -4.87 12.27
C GLU A 100 16.40 -3.84 11.78
N ALA A 101 16.86 -2.83 11.06
CA ALA A 101 16.03 -1.81 10.44
C ALA A 101 16.56 -1.43 9.06
N ILE A 102 15.66 -1.02 8.16
CA ILE A 102 16.00 -0.52 6.82
C ILE A 102 15.78 0.97 6.77
N ASN A 103 16.79 1.72 6.32
CA ASN A 103 16.64 3.12 5.98
C ASN A 103 16.30 3.28 4.50
N PHE A 104 15.21 3.97 4.23
CA PHE A 104 14.81 4.41 2.90
C PHE A 104 15.06 5.90 2.77
N THR A 105 15.57 6.33 1.63
CA THR A 105 15.80 7.75 1.30
C THR A 105 15.24 8.07 -0.07
N GLY A 106 15.07 9.35 -0.38
CA GLY A 106 14.65 9.76 -1.71
C GLY A 106 14.50 11.25 -1.87
N MET A 107 13.95 11.63 -3.03
CA MET A 107 13.66 13.01 -3.41
C MET A 107 12.15 13.23 -3.50
N GLY A 108 11.70 14.47 -3.34
CA GLY A 108 10.33 14.91 -3.56
C GLY A 108 10.20 16.44 -3.48
N ARG A 109 8.98 16.97 -3.55
CA ARG A 109 8.72 18.40 -3.32
C ARG A 109 8.77 18.68 -1.83
N PRO A 110 9.44 19.75 -1.39
CA PRO A 110 9.42 20.20 -0.01
C PRO A 110 8.02 20.25 0.61
N SER A 111 7.94 19.95 1.91
CA SER A 111 6.71 19.95 2.71
C SER A 111 5.63 18.94 2.30
N GLN A 112 5.88 18.07 1.30
CA GLN A 112 4.97 16.97 0.99
C GLN A 112 5.18 15.78 1.94
N SER A 113 4.10 15.10 2.29
CA SER A 113 4.17 13.86 3.09
C SER A 113 4.54 12.66 2.24
N VAL A 114 5.38 11.78 2.79
CA VAL A 114 5.71 10.46 2.26
C VAL A 114 5.17 9.43 3.23
N ASN A 115 4.31 8.53 2.76
CA ASN A 115 3.70 7.49 3.57
C ASN A 115 4.19 6.12 3.07
N ALA A 116 4.55 5.24 4.01
CA ALA A 116 4.93 3.87 3.72
C ALA A 116 3.88 2.90 4.23
N LYS A 117 3.53 1.91 3.39
CA LYS A 117 2.62 0.81 3.74
C LYS A 117 3.25 -0.54 3.40
N ILE A 118 2.91 -1.56 4.17
CA ILE A 118 3.22 -2.96 3.85
C ILE A 118 1.91 -3.73 3.91
N ALA A 119 1.54 -4.41 2.81
CA ALA A 119 0.24 -5.10 2.69
C ALA A 119 -0.96 -4.21 3.10
N GLY A 120 -0.93 -2.93 2.73
CA GLY A 120 -1.97 -1.95 3.06
C GLY A 120 -1.91 -1.36 4.47
N VAL A 121 -1.08 -1.91 5.37
CA VAL A 121 -0.92 -1.41 6.74
C VAL A 121 0.11 -0.27 6.78
N PRO A 122 -0.21 0.91 7.36
CA PRO A 122 0.76 1.99 7.54
C PRO A 122 1.91 1.56 8.45
N VAL A 123 3.14 1.69 7.97
CA VAL A 123 4.36 1.34 8.72
C VAL A 123 5.25 2.53 9.04
N GLY A 124 5.06 3.65 8.35
CA GLY A 124 5.80 4.88 8.61
C GLY A 124 5.27 6.08 7.82
N GLN A 125 5.60 7.27 8.31
CA GLN A 125 5.32 8.54 7.65
C GLN A 125 6.49 9.49 7.89
N THR A 126 6.87 10.25 6.86
CA THR A 126 7.85 11.32 6.95
C THR A 126 7.42 12.48 6.04
N ALA A 127 8.16 13.58 6.07
CA ALA A 127 7.96 14.70 5.16
C ALA A 127 9.24 14.97 4.38
N VAL A 128 9.09 15.50 3.17
CA VAL A 128 10.22 15.97 2.38
C VAL A 128 10.71 17.30 2.95
N GLY A 129 12.01 17.37 3.22
CA GLY A 129 12.68 18.57 3.71
C GLY A 129 12.72 19.69 2.68
N ASP A 130 13.15 20.88 3.12
CA ASP A 130 13.28 22.06 2.25
C ASP A 130 14.32 21.88 1.15
N ASP A 131 15.27 20.96 1.35
CA ASP A 131 16.27 20.55 0.36
C ASP A 131 15.74 19.52 -0.66
N GLY A 132 14.46 19.14 -0.56
CA GLY A 132 13.83 18.17 -1.43
C GLY A 132 14.16 16.71 -1.10
N THR A 133 14.89 16.43 -0.03
CA THR A 133 15.24 15.07 0.40
C THR A 133 14.30 14.54 1.48
N TRP A 134 14.16 13.23 1.59
CA TRP A 134 13.47 12.58 2.70
C TRP A 134 14.19 11.30 3.14
N SER A 135 13.98 10.91 4.40
CA SER A 135 14.47 9.66 4.97
C SER A 135 13.40 9.04 5.87
N MET A 136 13.33 7.70 5.88
CA MET A 136 12.45 6.93 6.75
C MET A 136 13.10 5.60 7.12
N THR A 137 13.18 5.33 8.42
CA THR A 137 13.61 4.03 8.95
C THR A 137 12.40 3.17 9.24
N ILE A 138 12.41 1.93 8.77
CA ILE A 138 11.38 0.92 9.05
C ILE A 138 12.04 -0.27 9.73
N GLU A 139 11.64 -0.52 10.98
CA GLU A 139 12.12 -1.62 11.82
C GLU A 139 11.64 -2.99 11.31
N SER A 140 12.45 -4.05 11.47
CA SER A 140 12.10 -5.42 11.05
C SER A 140 10.82 -5.96 11.69
N SER A 141 10.42 -5.44 12.85
CA SER A 141 9.14 -5.75 13.52
C SER A 141 7.90 -5.35 12.71
N ARG A 142 8.05 -4.49 11.68
CA ARG A 142 6.96 -4.07 10.78
C ARG A 142 6.80 -5.00 9.57
N PHE A 143 7.74 -5.93 9.37
CA PHE A 143 7.75 -6.87 8.26
C PHE A 143 7.28 -8.25 8.74
N SER A 144 6.54 -8.96 7.89
CA SER A 144 6.22 -10.37 8.11
C SER A 144 7.40 -11.26 7.69
N PRO A 145 7.56 -12.48 8.22
CA PRO A 145 8.46 -13.49 7.65
C PRO A 145 8.29 -13.66 6.13
N GLY A 146 9.39 -13.70 5.38
CA GLY A 146 9.42 -13.85 3.92
C GLY A 146 9.36 -12.53 3.14
N THR A 147 8.80 -12.59 1.93
CA THR A 147 8.77 -11.47 0.98
C THR A 147 7.73 -10.42 1.39
N ASN A 148 8.17 -9.18 1.54
CA ASN A 148 7.32 -8.03 1.81
C ASN A 148 7.45 -7.00 0.69
N VAL A 149 6.35 -6.33 0.35
CA VAL A 149 6.33 -5.18 -0.56
C VAL A 149 6.02 -3.93 0.24
N VAL A 150 6.99 -3.02 0.28
CA VAL A 150 6.86 -1.68 0.86
C VAL A 150 6.38 -0.74 -0.23
N GLU A 151 5.24 -0.11 0.00
CA GLU A 151 4.62 0.85 -0.91
C GLU A 151 4.78 2.26 -0.36
N PHE A 152 5.48 3.11 -1.10
CA PHE A 152 5.62 4.53 -0.79
C PHE A 152 4.62 5.33 -1.63
N THR A 153 3.77 6.10 -0.96
CA THR A 153 2.87 7.06 -1.59
C THR A 153 3.28 8.49 -1.22
N TYR A 154 3.04 9.42 -2.14
CA TYR A 154 3.60 10.76 -2.08
C TYR A 154 2.53 11.84 -2.22
N GLY A 155 2.48 12.76 -1.26
CA GLY A 155 1.45 13.78 -1.16
C GLY A 155 0.07 13.20 -0.79
N GLY A 156 -0.96 14.03 -0.94
CA GLY A 156 -2.36 13.62 -0.75
C GLY A 156 -2.97 12.87 -1.95
N SER A 157 -2.22 12.72 -3.04
CA SER A 157 -2.63 11.94 -4.22
C SER A 157 -2.03 10.53 -4.16
N SER A 158 -2.86 9.53 -4.50
CA SER A 158 -2.44 8.13 -4.66
C SER A 158 -1.86 7.82 -6.04
N ASP A 159 -1.69 8.82 -6.91
CA ASP A 159 -1.32 8.61 -8.32
C ASP A 159 0.15 8.19 -8.48
N ILE A 160 1.00 8.50 -7.49
CA ILE A 160 2.42 8.14 -7.49
C ILE A 160 2.67 7.11 -6.40
N VAL A 161 2.98 5.88 -6.81
CA VAL A 161 3.32 4.76 -5.93
C VAL A 161 4.65 4.16 -6.34
N ILE A 162 5.58 4.04 -5.37
CA ILE A 162 6.86 3.35 -5.56
C ILE A 162 6.87 2.10 -4.67
N GLN A 163 7.17 0.94 -5.26
CA GLN A 163 7.25 -0.32 -4.53
C GLN A 163 8.71 -0.76 -4.34
N LYS A 164 9.02 -1.28 -3.16
CA LYS A 164 10.31 -1.90 -2.81
C LYS A 164 10.07 -3.26 -2.18
N THR A 165 10.79 -4.27 -2.65
CA THR A 165 10.72 -5.62 -2.10
C THR A 165 11.80 -5.77 -1.02
N VAL A 166 11.40 -6.32 0.13
CA VAL A 166 12.28 -6.65 1.24
C VAL A 166 12.00 -8.09 1.66
N GLU A 167 13.04 -8.91 1.71
CA GLU A 167 12.98 -10.24 2.31
C GLU A 167 13.30 -10.13 3.80
N ARG A 168 12.44 -10.71 4.65
CA ARG A 168 12.68 -10.80 6.09
C ARG A 168 12.90 -12.24 6.48
N ALA A 169 13.91 -12.49 7.30
CA ALA A 169 14.06 -13.76 7.98
C ALA A 169 12.85 -14.00 8.87
N GLY A 170 12.40 -15.24 8.99
CA GLY A 170 11.38 -15.50 9.99
C GLY A 170 11.00 -16.94 10.24
N GLY A 171 10.60 -17.11 11.50
CA GLY A 171 9.91 -18.23 12.10
C GLY A 171 10.80 -19.45 12.27
N ASP A 172 11.45 -19.58 13.43
CA ASP A 172 11.83 -20.88 13.95
C ASP A 172 10.55 -21.71 14.15
N ASP A 173 10.00 -22.25 13.07
CA ASP A 173 9.75 -23.67 13.10
C ASP A 173 11.11 -24.29 12.78
N GLU A 174 11.92 -24.49 13.82
CA GLU A 174 12.93 -25.56 13.88
C GLU A 174 12.22 -26.94 13.76
N GLY A 175 11.27 -27.08 12.83
CA GLY A 175 10.98 -28.34 12.20
C GLY A 175 12.21 -28.68 11.40
N MET A 176 13.08 -29.51 11.99
CA MET A 176 14.17 -30.21 11.31
C MET A 176 13.79 -30.43 9.86
N SER A 177 14.62 -29.90 8.94
CA SER A 177 14.51 -30.13 7.50
C SER A 177 14.00 -31.55 7.22
N LEU A 178 13.10 -31.72 6.25
CA LEU A 178 12.64 -33.05 5.81
C LEU A 178 13.80 -34.03 5.60
N GLY A 179 15.00 -33.55 5.24
CA GLY A 179 16.21 -34.36 5.17
C GLY A 179 16.78 -34.78 6.53
N ALA A 180 16.77 -33.90 7.54
CA ALA A 180 17.23 -34.19 8.89
C ALA A 180 16.28 -35.15 9.65
N THR A 181 14.97 -34.99 9.47
CA THR A 181 13.97 -35.95 10.02
C THR A 181 14.08 -37.32 9.36
N LEU A 182 14.30 -37.39 8.04
CA LEU A 182 14.49 -38.67 7.35
C LEU A 182 15.78 -39.38 7.78
N LEU A 183 16.87 -38.63 7.97
CA LEU A 183 18.14 -39.19 8.47
C LEU A 183 18.02 -39.71 9.91
N LEU A 184 17.33 -38.98 10.80
CA LEU A 184 17.04 -39.45 12.16
C LEU A 184 16.13 -40.67 12.14
N GLY A 185 15.08 -40.68 11.33
CA GLY A 185 14.17 -41.82 11.19
C GLY A 185 14.87 -43.08 10.69
N VAL A 186 15.67 -42.97 9.62
CA VAL A 186 16.44 -44.09 9.06
C VAL A 186 17.54 -44.56 10.02
N GLY A 187 18.24 -43.63 10.69
CA GLY A 187 19.24 -43.96 11.69
C GLY A 187 18.66 -44.75 12.86
N THR A 188 17.48 -44.35 13.33
CA THR A 188 16.79 -45.04 14.43
C THR A 188 16.32 -46.43 14.02
N LEU A 189 15.78 -46.59 12.81
CA LEU A 189 15.38 -47.91 12.27
C LEU A 189 16.59 -48.84 12.07
N ALA A 190 17.73 -48.33 11.61
CA ALA A 190 18.95 -49.12 11.46
C ALA A 190 19.49 -49.61 12.82
N ILE A 191 19.45 -48.74 13.84
CA ILE A 191 19.83 -49.10 15.22
C ILE A 191 18.88 -50.15 15.80
N LEU A 192 17.56 -50.01 15.58
CA LEU A 192 16.57 -50.99 16.02
C LEU A 192 16.69 -52.33 15.29
N ALA A 193 17.00 -52.33 13.99
CA ALA A 193 17.27 -53.55 13.23
C ALA A 193 18.55 -54.26 13.69
N LEU A 194 19.60 -53.51 14.03
CA LEU A 194 20.81 -54.08 14.63
C LEU A 194 20.55 -54.65 16.03
N LEU A 195 19.81 -53.93 16.88
CA LEU A 195 19.43 -54.41 18.20
C LEU A 195 18.49 -55.62 18.15
N GLY A 196 17.51 -55.63 17.24
CA GLY A 196 16.58 -56.73 17.02
C GLY A 196 17.26 -57.97 16.42
N GLY A 197 18.19 -57.79 15.48
CA GLY A 197 18.99 -58.88 14.93
C GLY A 197 19.90 -59.54 15.96
N VAL A 198 20.47 -58.76 16.89
CA VAL A 198 21.21 -59.30 18.04
C VAL A 198 20.28 -60.04 19.00
N PHE A 199 19.04 -59.59 19.19
CA PHE A 199 18.07 -60.24 20.08
C PHE A 199 17.58 -61.61 19.56
N VAL A 200 17.40 -61.76 18.22
CA VAL A 200 17.00 -63.04 17.60
C VAL A 200 18.13 -64.07 17.65
N PHE A 201 19.39 -63.65 17.55
CA PHE A 201 20.54 -64.55 17.57
C PHE A 201 20.80 -65.19 18.95
N PHE A 202 20.26 -64.62 20.03
CA PHE A 202 20.41 -65.14 21.40
C PHE A 202 19.32 -66.15 21.81
N PHE A 203 18.29 -66.38 20.99
CA PHE A 203 17.14 -67.25 21.34
C PHE A 203 16.79 -68.34 20.32
N VAL A 204 17.61 -68.56 19.28
CA VAL A 204 17.49 -69.75 18.42
C VAL A 204 18.42 -70.84 18.98
N GLU A 205 18.01 -71.44 20.08
CA GLU A 205 18.49 -72.76 20.48
C GLU A 205 17.71 -73.79 19.65
N PHE A 206 18.43 -74.56 18.85
CA PHE A 206 17.87 -75.65 18.06
C PHE A 206 17.58 -76.81 19.00
N GLU A 207 16.30 -77.10 19.26
CA GLU A 207 15.89 -78.43 19.71
C GLU A 207 15.22 -79.15 18.53
N ASP A 208 15.78 -80.32 18.24
CA ASP A 208 15.46 -81.22 17.14
C ASP A 208 14.04 -81.80 17.25
N GLU A 209 13.55 -82.15 16.06
CA GLU A 209 12.43 -83.04 15.68
C GLU A 209 11.77 -83.84 16.82
N ASP A 210 10.43 -83.79 16.88
CA ASP A 210 9.63 -85.00 16.74
C ASP A 210 8.16 -84.69 16.45
N GLU A 211 7.60 -85.60 15.65
CA GLU A 211 6.24 -85.73 15.16
C GLU A 211 5.21 -85.95 16.29
N ASP A 212 3.93 -85.79 15.89
CA ASP A 212 2.72 -86.38 16.49
C ASP A 212 1.90 -85.57 17.51
N ASP A 213 0.75 -85.16 16.99
CA ASP A 213 -0.59 -85.57 17.43
C ASP A 213 -1.44 -84.70 18.38
N LEU A 214 -2.64 -84.43 17.82
CA LEU A 214 -3.97 -84.54 18.43
C LEU A 214 -4.48 -83.43 19.37
N LEU A 215 -5.56 -82.78 18.86
CA LEU A 215 -6.82 -82.43 19.56
C LEU A 215 -6.70 -81.38 20.69
N ASP A 216 -7.65 -80.53 21.02
CA ASP A 216 -8.99 -80.12 20.59
C ASP A 216 -9.37 -78.99 21.59
N ASP A 217 -10.32 -78.16 21.17
CA ASP A 217 -11.19 -77.31 21.99
C ASP A 217 -10.66 -76.03 22.67
N GLY A 218 -11.44 -74.96 22.49
CA GLY A 218 -11.47 -73.87 23.45
C GLY A 218 -11.72 -72.46 22.94
N SER A 219 -12.86 -72.19 22.27
CA SER A 219 -13.62 -70.89 22.34
C SER A 219 -12.94 -69.59 21.86
N THR A 220 -13.54 -68.57 21.24
CA THR A 220 -14.86 -68.20 20.70
C THR A 220 -14.66 -66.82 20.04
N LEU A 221 -15.18 -66.66 18.81
CA LEU A 221 -15.80 -65.47 18.20
C LEU A 221 -15.08 -64.09 18.17
N GLU A 222 -14.89 -63.63 16.92
CA GLU A 222 -15.14 -62.27 16.35
C GLU A 222 -14.35 -61.09 16.97
N VAL A 223 -13.71 -60.21 16.19
CA VAL A 223 -14.28 -59.31 15.19
C VAL A 223 -13.18 -58.86 14.21
N GLU A 224 -13.48 -58.90 12.91
CA GLU A 224 -12.71 -58.27 11.85
C GLU A 224 -12.90 -56.74 11.95
N GLU A 225 -11.90 -56.00 12.44
CA GLU A 225 -11.96 -54.54 12.39
C GLU A 225 -11.72 -54.06 10.95
N ASP A 226 -12.80 -53.66 10.28
CA ASP A 226 -12.79 -52.98 8.99
C ASP A 226 -11.97 -51.67 9.08
N PRO A 227 -10.80 -51.57 8.39
CA PRO A 227 -9.92 -50.40 8.43
C PRO A 227 -10.55 -49.09 7.91
N TYR A 228 -11.78 -49.14 7.37
CA TYR A 228 -12.50 -47.99 6.81
C TYR A 228 -13.76 -47.58 7.59
N ALA A 229 -13.96 -48.06 8.82
CA ALA A 229 -15.08 -47.66 9.67
C ALA A 229 -15.19 -46.13 9.87
N TRP A 230 -14.05 -45.43 9.93
CA TRP A 230 -13.96 -43.97 10.06
C TRP A 230 -14.57 -43.18 8.88
N ALA A 231 -14.75 -43.80 7.70
CA ALA A 231 -15.27 -43.11 6.52
C ALA A 231 -16.80 -43.02 6.51
N LYS A 232 -17.50 -43.85 7.31
CA LYS A 232 -18.98 -43.81 7.42
C LYS A 232 -19.45 -42.70 8.36
N GLU A 233 -18.66 -42.34 9.38
CA GLU A 233 -19.01 -41.30 10.35
C GLU A 233 -18.96 -39.86 9.80
N ARG A 234 -18.17 -39.61 8.74
CA ARG A 234 -18.15 -38.29 8.08
C ARG A 234 -19.32 -38.05 7.12
N LYS A 235 -20.00 -39.10 6.67
CA LYS A 235 -21.09 -38.96 5.70
C LYS A 235 -22.40 -38.49 6.34
N ASP A 236 -22.57 -38.70 7.66
CA ASP A 236 -23.76 -38.27 8.40
C ASP A 236 -23.60 -36.87 9.03
N ALA A 237 -22.36 -36.37 9.17
CA ALA A 237 -22.08 -35.03 9.69
C ALA A 237 -22.13 -33.91 8.61
N GLU A 238 -22.00 -34.25 7.32
CA GLU A 238 -22.06 -33.28 6.22
C GLU A 238 -23.50 -33.03 5.70
N VAL A 239 -24.47 -33.81 6.18
CA VAL A 239 -25.90 -33.69 5.79
C VAL A 239 -26.68 -32.70 6.69
N ALA A 240 -26.06 -32.15 7.75
CA ALA A 240 -26.72 -31.23 8.69
C ALA A 240 -26.40 -29.73 8.50
N ALA A 241 -25.51 -29.34 7.57
CA ALA A 241 -25.12 -27.93 7.38
C ALA A 241 -25.48 -27.34 6.01
N SER A 242 -26.19 -28.07 5.15
CA SER A 242 -26.60 -27.61 3.82
C SER A 242 -28.12 -27.47 3.73
N SER A 243 -28.68 -26.44 4.36
CA SER A 243 -30.10 -26.09 4.20
C SER A 243 -30.35 -24.59 4.29
N VAL A 244 -29.95 -23.81 3.27
CA VAL A 244 -30.74 -22.66 2.82
C VAL A 244 -30.58 -22.48 1.29
N GLN A 245 -31.63 -22.95 0.60
CA GLN A 245 -32.28 -22.40 -0.60
C GLN A 245 -31.48 -22.04 -1.86
N GLN A 246 -31.66 -22.92 -2.86
CA GLN A 246 -31.72 -22.56 -4.26
C GLN A 246 -33.19 -22.59 -4.69
N ASN A 247 -33.72 -21.46 -5.19
CA ASN A 247 -34.95 -21.46 -6.00
C ASN A 247 -34.83 -20.37 -7.06
N THR A 248 -34.49 -20.80 -8.27
CA THR A 248 -34.51 -20.02 -9.51
C THR A 248 -35.86 -20.14 -10.18
N ALA A 249 -36.54 -19.01 -10.41
CA ALA A 249 -37.60 -18.89 -11.40
C ALA A 249 -37.68 -17.46 -11.99
N GLN A 250 -37.31 -17.38 -13.28
CA GLN A 250 -37.83 -16.55 -14.39
C GLN A 250 -38.44 -15.14 -14.13
N GLN A 251 -37.69 -14.13 -14.56
CA GLN A 251 -38.01 -13.07 -15.53
C GLN A 251 -39.49 -12.68 -15.78
N VAL A 252 -39.86 -11.44 -15.40
CA VAL A 252 -40.73 -10.53 -16.21
C VAL A 252 -40.40 -9.05 -15.84
N ALA A 253 -40.42 -8.16 -16.83
CA ALA A 253 -40.12 -6.73 -16.73
C ALA A 253 -41.33 -5.86 -16.32
N GLN A 254 -41.11 -4.76 -15.57
CA GLN A 254 -41.67 -3.38 -15.70
C GLN A 254 -41.36 -2.48 -14.45
N PRO A 255 -41.49 -1.13 -14.52
CA PRO A 255 -40.50 -0.19 -13.94
C PRO A 255 -40.87 0.52 -12.61
N GLN A 256 -39.83 1.05 -11.95
CA GLN A 256 -39.80 2.19 -10.97
C GLN A 256 -40.33 1.86 -9.54
N PRO A 257 -39.85 2.47 -8.41
CA PRO A 257 -39.15 3.75 -8.22
C PRO A 257 -37.82 3.73 -7.45
N GLN A 258 -37.07 4.83 -7.59
CA GLN A 258 -35.79 5.15 -6.92
C GLN A 258 -35.85 4.88 -5.40
N ALA A 259 -34.99 3.96 -4.95
CA ALA A 259 -34.76 3.69 -3.54
C ALA A 259 -33.73 4.69 -2.98
N ALA A 260 -34.07 5.26 -1.83
CA ALA A 260 -33.26 6.18 -1.06
C ALA A 260 -31.90 5.57 -0.69
N VAL A 261 -30.84 6.34 -0.91
CA VAL A 261 -29.47 6.02 -0.50
C VAL A 261 -29.42 6.01 1.02
N GLN A 262 -29.17 4.84 1.62
CA GLN A 262 -28.80 4.75 3.04
C GLN A 262 -27.36 5.24 3.17
N GLN A 263 -27.14 6.32 3.93
CA GLN A 263 -25.82 6.87 4.19
C GLN A 263 -25.12 6.08 5.33
N PRO A 264 -23.86 5.65 5.13
CA PRO A 264 -23.04 5.04 6.16
C PRO A 264 -22.31 6.11 6.99
N GLY A 265 -22.30 5.96 8.31
CA GLY A 265 -21.34 6.60 9.24
C GLY A 265 -21.69 8.01 9.70
N GLY A 266 -22.29 8.13 10.88
CA GLY A 266 -22.55 9.41 11.54
C GLY A 266 -21.26 10.07 12.05
N TYR A 267 -20.97 11.27 11.55
CA TYR A 267 -20.02 12.19 12.16
C TYR A 267 -20.74 12.93 13.30
N PRO A 268 -20.27 12.84 14.56
CA PRO A 268 -20.90 13.54 15.67
C PRO A 268 -20.90 15.05 15.42
N GLY A 269 -22.08 15.66 15.38
CA GLY A 269 -22.25 17.11 15.25
C GLY A 269 -22.38 17.67 13.83
N TRP A 270 -22.42 16.83 12.78
CA TRP A 270 -22.65 17.28 11.40
C TRP A 270 -23.68 16.41 10.67
N ARG A 271 -24.57 17.05 9.91
CA ARG A 271 -25.57 16.38 9.06
C ARG A 271 -25.51 16.90 7.62
N TRP A 272 -25.83 16.03 6.67
CA TRP A 272 -25.87 16.40 5.25
C TRP A 272 -27.19 17.10 4.91
N ASP A 273 -27.14 18.30 4.34
CA ASP A 273 -28.30 19.00 3.80
C ASP A 273 -28.45 18.72 2.30
N GLN A 274 -29.53 18.03 1.91
CA GLN A 274 -29.81 17.69 0.51
C GLN A 274 -30.22 18.89 -0.34
N ALA A 275 -30.73 19.98 0.24
CA ALA A 275 -31.18 21.15 -0.52
C ALA A 275 -29.99 22.00 -0.98
N THR A 276 -28.95 22.08 -0.15
CA THR A 276 -27.75 22.88 -0.41
C THR A 276 -26.55 22.05 -0.83
N GLN A 277 -26.64 20.72 -0.72
CA GLN A 277 -25.54 19.77 -0.94
C GLN A 277 -24.29 20.13 -0.12
N GLN A 278 -24.48 20.49 1.14
CA GLN A 278 -23.42 20.85 2.08
C GLN A 278 -23.61 20.17 3.44
N TRP A 279 -22.51 19.99 4.17
CA TRP A 279 -22.53 19.56 5.57
C TRP A 279 -22.86 20.75 6.47
N VAL A 280 -23.90 20.61 7.29
CA VAL A 280 -24.32 21.63 8.26
C VAL A 280 -24.22 21.09 9.69
N PRO A 281 -23.94 21.93 10.70
CA PRO A 281 -23.91 21.50 12.09
C PRO A 281 -25.24 20.88 12.52
N ASP A 282 -25.17 19.77 13.26
CA ASP A 282 -26.34 19.10 13.81
C ASP A 282 -26.77 19.76 15.14
N PRO A 283 -27.96 20.38 15.22
CA PRO A 283 -28.42 21.03 16.45
C PRO A 283 -28.71 20.05 17.60
N SER A 284 -28.75 18.73 17.33
CA SER A 284 -28.95 17.71 18.38
C SER A 284 -27.68 17.40 19.19
N SER A 285 -26.49 17.82 18.74
CA SER A 285 -25.23 17.58 19.47
C SER A 285 -24.92 18.60 20.57
N VAL A 286 -25.81 19.57 20.82
CA VAL A 286 -25.60 20.67 21.78
C VAL A 286 -26.28 20.40 23.14
N GLN A 287 -26.86 19.22 23.36
CA GLN A 287 -27.57 18.90 24.61
C GLN A 287 -26.78 18.08 25.64
N ASP A 288 -25.56 17.63 25.32
CA ASP A 288 -24.68 16.96 26.29
C ASP A 288 -23.46 17.84 26.63
N GLN A 289 -23.69 18.86 27.48
CA GLN A 289 -22.68 19.47 28.35
C GLN A 289 -23.25 19.63 29.76
#